data_AF-A0A7X0KZJ3-F1
#
_entry.id   AF-A0A7X0KZJ3-F1
#
_cell.length_a   1.000
_cell.length_b   1.000
_cell.length_c   1.000
_cell.angle_alpha   90.00
_cell.angle_beta   90.00
_cell.angle_gamma   90.00
#
_symmetry.space_group_name_H-M   'P 1'
#
loop_
_entity.id
_entity.type
_entity.pdbx_description
1 polymer ?
#
loop_
_entity_poly.entity_id
_entity_poly.type
_entity_poly.pdbx_seq_one_letter_code
_entity_poly.pdbx_strand_id
1 'polypeptide(L)'
;MHMLRARGSGRRPVMLAIAGDSAAGKTTLTRGLVRCLGADRMTAVCVDDYHRYDRAERAGKPFTALHPDCNHIDVMEQHLQLLSMGEPILKPVYDHATGELVRPELVEPRDFVIVEGLLPLHTRLARACFDITVYLDPPEPLRHSWKVRRDCDKRGYSPEQVRAELARREPESAAYIRPQRKHADIVVRFAPVAGRLDPPGTPLSAELLLRPTIDHPELADVLESGPGDTGTAMHLRLHRDTDGRPVDALHVHGYVSPEESRVVKKAIWERLGPRAGTALPAPDALGRIGDTGTSDPLAITQLLLLYHLLDADQRQAA
;
A
#
# COMPACT_ATOMS: atom_id res chain seq x y z
N MET A 1 -23.99 29.85 -14.27
CA MET A 1 -23.71 28.47 -14.70
C MET A 1 -23.26 27.70 -13.46
N HIS A 2 -24.20 27.07 -12.77
CA HIS A 2 -23.97 26.34 -11.53
C HIS A 2 -23.22 25.04 -11.86
N MET A 3 -21.94 24.92 -11.50
CA MET A 3 -21.26 23.64 -11.48
C MET A 3 -21.91 22.77 -10.39
N LEU A 4 -22.48 21.65 -10.85
CA LEU A 4 -22.99 20.58 -10.01
C LEU A 4 -21.88 20.13 -9.05
N ARG A 5 -22.00 20.51 -7.78
CA ARG A 5 -21.29 19.87 -6.69
C ARG A 5 -21.82 18.44 -6.61
N ALA A 6 -21.03 17.45 -7.03
CA ALA A 6 -21.21 16.08 -6.60
C ALA A 6 -20.88 16.01 -5.10
N ARG A 7 -21.79 16.49 -4.25
CA ARG A 7 -21.74 16.34 -2.80
C ARG A 7 -22.61 15.16 -2.41
N GLY A 8 -21.96 14.07 -2.02
CA GLY A 8 -22.62 12.94 -1.35
C GLY A 8 -22.76 13.13 0.16
N SER A 9 -21.86 13.86 0.84
CA SER A 9 -21.93 13.89 2.32
C SER A 9 -21.33 15.11 3.04
N GLY A 10 -20.64 16.03 2.36
CA GLY A 10 -20.00 17.17 3.04
C GLY A 10 -18.87 16.77 4.01
N ARG A 11 -18.42 15.52 3.96
CA ARG A 11 -17.34 14.96 4.77
C ARG A 11 -16.04 14.96 3.98
N ARG A 12 -14.93 15.12 4.69
CA ARG A 12 -13.61 15.01 4.08
C ARG A 12 -13.34 13.53 3.71
N PRO A 13 -12.58 13.26 2.65
CA PRO A 13 -12.16 11.90 2.33
C PRO A 13 -11.29 11.28 3.43
N VAL A 14 -11.35 9.97 3.58
CA VAL A 14 -10.36 9.22 4.35
C VAL A 14 -9.13 8.99 3.47
N MET A 15 -7.97 9.44 3.96
CA MET A 15 -6.72 9.45 3.22
C MET A 15 -5.80 8.32 3.70
N LEU A 16 -5.45 7.40 2.80
CA LEU A 16 -4.51 6.29 3.04
C LEU A 16 -3.23 6.46 2.22
N ALA A 17 -2.08 6.48 2.87
CA ALA A 17 -0.78 6.41 2.19
C ALA A 17 -0.26 4.97 2.12
N ILE A 18 0.31 4.58 0.98
CA ILE A 18 1.09 3.34 0.82
C ILE A 18 2.47 3.72 0.25
N ALA A 19 3.46 3.82 1.14
CA ALA A 19 4.85 4.12 0.82
C ALA A 19 5.66 2.83 0.59
N GLY A 20 6.79 2.98 -0.10
CA GLY A 20 7.76 1.91 -0.30
C GLY A 20 8.51 2.05 -1.61
N ASP A 21 9.59 1.29 -1.78
CA ASP A 21 10.41 1.36 -2.99
C ASP A 21 9.67 0.78 -4.23
N SER A 22 10.20 1.04 -5.43
CA SER A 22 9.76 0.40 -6.66
C SER A 22 9.75 -1.12 -6.50
N ALA A 23 8.70 -1.73 -7.03
CA ALA A 23 8.44 -3.16 -6.97
C ALA A 23 8.21 -3.72 -5.56
N ALA A 24 7.90 -2.88 -4.55
CA ALA A 24 7.59 -3.36 -3.22
C ALA A 24 6.21 -4.04 -3.08
N GLY A 25 5.34 -3.95 -4.10
CA GLY A 25 3.99 -4.53 -4.09
C GLY A 25 2.84 -3.54 -3.88
N LYS A 26 3.14 -2.23 -3.83
CA LYS A 26 2.19 -1.16 -3.52
C LYS A 26 0.96 -1.15 -4.44
N THR A 27 1.17 -1.12 -5.75
CA THR A 27 0.10 -1.17 -6.74
C THR A 27 -0.76 -2.45 -6.64
N THR A 28 -0.17 -3.58 -6.26
CA THR A 28 -0.94 -4.83 -6.03
C THR A 28 -1.86 -4.69 -4.82
N LEU A 29 -1.34 -4.10 -3.73
CA LEU A 29 -2.11 -3.83 -2.53
C LEU A 29 -3.27 -2.86 -2.82
N THR A 30 -2.98 -1.72 -3.46
CA THR A 30 -3.96 -0.69 -3.88
C THR A 30 -5.07 -1.27 -4.75
N ARG A 31 -4.72 -2.07 -5.77
CA ARG A 31 -5.70 -2.63 -6.71
C ARG A 31 -6.72 -3.54 -6.04
N GLY A 32 -6.34 -4.31 -5.03
CA GLY A 32 -7.30 -5.15 -4.30
C GLY A 32 -8.31 -4.31 -3.53
N LEU A 33 -7.87 -3.24 -2.86
CA LEU A 33 -8.75 -2.31 -2.15
C LEU A 33 -9.73 -1.62 -3.11
N VAL A 34 -9.24 -1.08 -4.24
CA VAL A 34 -10.08 -0.43 -5.27
C VAL A 34 -11.10 -1.41 -5.86
N ARG A 35 -10.69 -2.66 -6.14
CA ARG A 35 -11.62 -3.70 -6.62
C ARG A 35 -12.67 -4.06 -5.57
N CYS A 36 -12.29 -4.05 -4.29
CA CYS A 36 -13.16 -4.44 -3.18
C CYS A 36 -14.14 -3.34 -2.76
N LEU A 37 -13.80 -2.06 -2.87
CA LEU A 37 -14.70 -0.95 -2.51
C LEU A 37 -15.43 -0.34 -3.72
N GLY A 38 -14.93 -0.58 -4.93
CA GLY A 38 -15.45 -0.03 -6.17
C GLY A 38 -14.83 1.33 -6.52
N ALA A 39 -14.68 1.57 -7.83
CA ALA A 39 -14.10 2.81 -8.35
C ALA A 39 -14.96 4.06 -8.06
N ASP A 40 -16.24 3.87 -7.74
CA ASP A 40 -17.14 4.98 -7.36
C ASP A 40 -16.85 5.52 -5.96
N ARG A 41 -16.24 4.72 -5.09
CA ARG A 41 -15.93 5.08 -3.69
C ARG A 41 -14.46 5.36 -3.45
N MET A 42 -13.58 4.93 -4.35
CA MET A 42 -12.13 5.08 -4.17
C MET A 42 -11.48 5.85 -5.31
N THR A 43 -10.66 6.83 -4.93
CA THR A 43 -9.69 7.49 -5.81
C THR A 43 -8.30 6.95 -5.51
N ALA A 44 -7.56 6.51 -6.53
CA ALA A 44 -6.15 6.10 -6.39
C ALA A 44 -5.23 7.11 -7.07
N VAL A 45 -4.18 7.53 -6.36
CA VAL A 45 -3.21 8.53 -6.82
C VAL A 45 -1.80 7.94 -6.68
N CYS A 46 -1.00 8.02 -7.74
CA CYS A 46 0.41 7.66 -7.71
C CYS A 46 1.26 8.92 -7.55
N VAL A 47 2.06 9.03 -6.49
CA VAL A 47 2.95 10.20 -6.32
C VAL A 47 4.19 10.15 -7.20
N ASP A 48 4.45 9.02 -7.88
CA ASP A 48 5.50 8.95 -8.91
C ASP A 48 5.13 9.79 -10.15
N ASP A 49 3.86 10.19 -10.30
CA ASP A 49 3.42 11.14 -11.34
C ASP A 49 4.01 12.54 -11.18
N TYR A 50 4.55 12.87 -10.00
CA TYR A 50 5.15 14.17 -9.70
C TYR A 50 6.64 14.23 -10.04
N HIS A 51 7.16 13.28 -10.82
CA HIS A 51 8.50 13.39 -11.37
C HIS A 51 8.66 14.72 -12.15
N ARG A 52 9.73 15.45 -11.86
CA ARG A 52 10.07 16.73 -12.54
C ARG A 52 10.63 16.50 -13.93
N TYR A 53 11.25 15.34 -14.14
CA TYR A 53 11.97 15.01 -15.36
C TYR A 53 11.48 13.66 -15.88
N ASP A 54 11.32 13.57 -17.19
CA ASP A 54 11.11 12.29 -17.85
C ASP A 54 12.37 11.40 -17.76
N ARG A 55 12.29 10.17 -18.31
CA ARG A 55 13.40 9.21 -18.25
C ARG A 55 14.63 9.69 -19.02
N ALA A 56 14.45 10.40 -20.14
CA ALA A 56 15.53 10.90 -21.00
C ALA A 56 16.16 12.17 -20.40
N GLU A 57 15.36 13.12 -19.94
CA GLU A 57 15.81 14.35 -19.27
C GLU A 57 16.57 14.08 -17.96
N ARG A 58 16.17 13.03 -17.25
CA ARG A 58 16.86 12.58 -16.03
C ARG A 58 18.20 11.92 -16.34
N ALA A 59 18.43 11.45 -17.57
CA ALA A 59 19.72 10.87 -17.93
C ALA A 59 20.82 11.93 -17.81
N GLY A 60 21.88 11.60 -17.07
CA GLY A 60 22.99 12.54 -16.81
C GLY A 60 22.77 13.51 -15.64
N LYS A 61 21.63 13.49 -14.96
CA LYS A 61 21.45 14.19 -13.68
C LYS A 61 22.24 13.48 -12.56
N PRO A 62 22.69 14.21 -11.52
CA PRO A 62 23.45 13.62 -10.41
C PRO A 62 22.57 12.80 -9.44
N PHE A 63 21.29 12.64 -9.75
CA PHE A 63 20.31 11.97 -8.91
C PHE A 63 19.39 11.03 -9.72
N THR A 64 18.75 10.08 -9.04
CA THR A 64 17.73 9.20 -9.61
C THR A 64 16.32 9.72 -9.33
N ALA A 65 15.30 8.96 -9.76
CA ALA A 65 13.90 9.26 -9.49
C ALA A 65 13.54 9.23 -7.98
N LEU A 66 14.40 8.64 -7.14
CA LEU A 66 14.18 8.54 -5.70
C LEU A 66 14.54 9.83 -4.95
N HIS A 67 15.36 10.69 -5.54
CA HIS A 67 15.79 11.94 -4.93
C HIS A 67 14.64 12.97 -4.88
N PRO A 68 14.43 13.67 -3.77
CA PRO A 68 13.40 14.72 -3.65
C PRO A 68 13.48 15.78 -4.77
N ASP A 69 14.69 16.26 -5.12
CA ASP A 69 14.89 17.22 -6.22
C ASP A 69 14.49 16.73 -7.63
N CYS A 70 14.31 15.42 -7.80
CA CYS A 70 13.77 14.84 -9.03
C CYS A 70 12.23 14.89 -9.07
N ASN A 71 11.58 15.42 -8.02
CA ASN A 71 10.15 15.40 -7.84
C ASN A 71 9.63 16.81 -7.50
N HIS A 72 8.42 17.14 -7.93
CA HIS A 72 7.70 18.34 -7.53
C HIS A 72 7.04 18.11 -6.15
N ILE A 73 7.86 18.03 -5.09
CA ILE A 73 7.42 17.75 -3.72
C ILE A 73 6.43 18.81 -3.22
N ASP A 74 6.66 20.07 -3.55
CA ASP A 74 5.80 21.21 -3.25
C ASP A 74 4.41 21.08 -3.89
N VAL A 75 4.36 20.74 -5.18
CA VAL A 75 3.09 20.53 -5.90
C VAL A 75 2.37 19.29 -5.37
N MET A 76 3.12 18.23 -5.06
CA MET A 76 2.58 17.02 -4.43
C MET A 76 1.93 17.36 -3.08
N GLU A 77 2.62 18.08 -2.20
CA GLU A 77 2.06 18.51 -0.90
C GLU A 77 0.78 19.32 -1.05
N GLN A 78 0.78 20.31 -1.95
CA GLN A 78 -0.41 21.11 -2.23
C GLN A 78 -1.59 20.23 -2.69
N HIS A 79 -1.33 19.29 -3.59
CA HIS A 79 -2.37 18.39 -4.08
C HIS A 79 -2.88 17.43 -3.01
N LEU A 80 -2.01 16.92 -2.13
CA LEU A 80 -2.42 16.10 -0.99
C LEU A 80 -3.31 16.87 -0.01
N GLN A 81 -3.01 18.15 0.22
CA GLN A 81 -3.87 19.03 1.03
C GLN A 81 -5.23 19.25 0.37
N LEU A 82 -5.27 19.53 -0.93
CA LEU A 82 -6.55 19.70 -1.66
C LEU A 82 -7.40 18.44 -1.59
N LEU A 83 -6.79 17.28 -1.87
CA LEU A 83 -7.49 15.99 -1.80
C LEU A 83 -8.02 15.70 -0.39
N SER A 84 -7.24 15.98 0.66
CA SER A 84 -7.68 15.75 2.05
C SER A 84 -8.80 16.70 2.49
N MET A 85 -8.98 17.83 1.80
CA MET A 85 -10.11 18.74 1.96
C MET A 85 -11.32 18.40 1.07
N GLY A 86 -11.21 17.35 0.23
CA GLY A 86 -12.26 16.98 -0.72
C GLY A 86 -12.30 17.84 -1.98
N GLU A 87 -11.22 18.57 -2.28
CA GLU A 87 -11.10 19.41 -3.47
C GLU A 87 -10.39 18.66 -4.62
N PRO A 88 -10.82 18.87 -5.88
CA PRO A 88 -10.20 18.23 -7.04
C PRO A 88 -8.82 18.83 -7.35
N ILE A 89 -7.98 18.04 -8.03
CA ILE A 89 -6.65 18.45 -8.48
C ILE A 89 -6.48 18.21 -9.98
N LEU A 90 -5.64 19.01 -10.63
CA LEU A 90 -5.14 18.72 -11.97
C LEU A 90 -3.78 18.01 -11.83
N LYS A 91 -3.82 16.68 -11.74
CA LYS A 91 -2.65 15.87 -11.41
C LYS A 91 -1.76 15.67 -12.65
N PRO A 92 -0.43 15.82 -12.56
CA PRO A 92 0.46 15.35 -13.62
C PRO A 92 0.33 13.83 -13.84
N VAL A 93 0.86 13.33 -14.94
CA VAL A 93 0.86 11.90 -15.26
C VAL A 93 2.21 11.50 -15.82
N TYR A 94 2.82 10.48 -15.22
CA TYR A 94 4.06 9.87 -15.69
C TYR A 94 3.76 8.47 -16.25
N ASP A 95 3.95 8.30 -17.56
CA ASP A 95 3.78 7.00 -18.20
C ASP A 95 5.00 6.11 -17.91
N HIS A 96 4.82 5.07 -17.10
CA HIS A 96 5.91 4.17 -16.76
C HIS A 96 6.37 3.25 -17.91
N ALA A 97 5.53 3.02 -18.93
CA ALA A 97 5.88 2.24 -20.11
C ALA A 97 6.83 3.04 -21.00
N THR A 98 6.41 4.23 -21.45
CA THR A 98 7.25 5.10 -22.30
C THR A 98 8.36 5.78 -21.50
N GLY A 99 8.10 6.12 -20.24
CA GLY A 99 8.99 6.90 -19.38
C GLY A 99 8.83 8.41 -19.56
N GLU A 100 7.71 8.86 -20.10
CA GLU A 100 7.43 10.25 -20.48
C GLU A 100 6.42 10.92 -19.54
N LEU A 101 6.52 12.24 -19.42
CA LEU A 101 5.48 13.06 -18.80
C LEU A 101 4.41 13.38 -19.86
N VAL A 102 3.15 13.05 -19.55
CA VAL A 102 2.02 13.22 -20.48
C VAL A 102 1.03 14.25 -19.96
N ARG A 103 -0.07 14.47 -20.69
CA ARG A 103 -1.08 15.46 -20.33
C ARG A 103 -1.64 15.18 -18.93
N PRO A 104 -1.79 16.21 -18.07
CA PRO A 104 -2.36 16.03 -16.75
C PRO A 104 -3.84 15.61 -16.81
N GLU A 105 -4.30 14.98 -15.75
CA GLU A 105 -5.67 14.50 -15.58
C GLU A 105 -6.37 15.17 -14.40
N LEU A 106 -7.67 15.45 -14.55
CA LEU A 106 -8.49 15.91 -13.44
C LEU A 106 -8.78 14.72 -12.51
N VAL A 107 -8.41 14.85 -11.25
CA VAL A 107 -8.68 13.85 -10.21
C VAL A 107 -9.64 14.46 -9.20
N GLU A 108 -10.80 13.81 -9.03
CA GLU A 108 -11.75 14.14 -7.97
C GLU A 108 -11.57 13.16 -6.81
N PRO A 109 -11.50 13.63 -5.55
CA PRO A 109 -11.55 12.75 -4.41
C PRO A 109 -12.93 12.10 -4.27
N ARG A 110 -12.95 10.82 -3.88
CA ARG A 110 -14.13 10.05 -3.47
C ARG A 110 -14.10 9.85 -1.95
N ASP A 111 -14.96 8.98 -1.42
CA ASP A 111 -15.02 8.66 0.03
C ASP A 111 -13.63 8.30 0.59
N PHE A 112 -12.87 7.51 -0.17
CA PHE A 112 -11.52 7.09 0.19
C PHE A 112 -10.53 7.52 -0.90
N VAL A 113 -9.37 8.03 -0.48
CA VAL A 113 -8.27 8.37 -1.38
C VAL A 113 -7.05 7.56 -0.96
N ILE A 114 -6.56 6.69 -1.85
CA ILE A 114 -5.32 5.95 -1.67
C ILE A 114 -4.22 6.65 -2.43
N VAL A 115 -3.15 7.03 -1.74
CA VAL A 115 -1.96 7.63 -2.31
C VAL A 115 -0.80 6.65 -2.19
N GLU A 116 -0.33 6.11 -3.32
CA GLU A 116 0.83 5.22 -3.34
C GLU A 116 2.03 5.86 -4.03
N GLY A 117 3.25 5.42 -3.69
CA GLY A 117 4.44 5.79 -4.46
C GLY A 117 5.73 5.79 -3.63
N LEU A 118 6.75 6.45 -4.17
CA LEU A 118 8.08 6.50 -3.60
C LEU A 118 8.17 7.44 -2.38
N LEU A 119 7.53 8.60 -2.42
CA LEU A 119 7.74 9.69 -1.46
C LEU A 119 6.48 10.21 -0.72
N PRO A 120 5.36 9.45 -0.57
CA PRO A 120 4.15 10.03 0.02
C PRO A 120 4.32 10.42 1.50
N LEU A 121 5.27 9.81 2.23
CA LEU A 121 5.53 10.10 3.64
C LEU A 121 6.82 10.92 3.86
N HIS A 122 7.43 11.44 2.78
CA HIS A 122 8.74 12.08 2.83
C HIS A 122 8.76 13.31 3.76
N THR A 123 7.79 14.22 3.59
CA THR A 123 7.74 15.48 4.33
C THR A 123 6.71 15.46 5.45
N ARG A 124 6.87 16.35 6.43
CA ARG A 124 5.90 16.48 7.53
C ARG A 124 4.53 16.94 7.02
N LEU A 125 4.50 17.83 6.03
CA LEU A 125 3.26 18.35 5.47
C LEU A 125 2.47 17.28 4.72
N ALA A 126 3.13 16.48 3.89
CA ALA A 126 2.49 15.35 3.21
C ALA A 126 1.90 14.35 4.22
N ARG A 127 2.68 13.99 5.26
CA ARG A 127 2.24 13.05 6.30
C ARG A 127 1.00 13.52 7.05
N ALA A 128 0.89 14.82 7.33
CA ALA A 128 -0.25 15.39 8.05
C ALA A 128 -1.58 15.28 7.28
N CYS A 129 -1.54 14.92 5.99
CA CYS A 129 -2.74 14.76 5.16
C CYS A 129 -3.37 13.36 5.27
N PHE A 130 -2.70 12.38 5.88
CA PHE A 130 -3.17 10.99 5.92
C PHE A 130 -3.80 10.62 7.26
N ASP A 131 -4.90 9.87 7.19
CA ASP A 131 -5.53 9.25 8.36
C ASP A 131 -4.87 7.90 8.68
N ILE A 132 -4.33 7.22 7.67
CA ILE A 132 -3.66 5.93 7.80
C ILE A 132 -2.41 5.94 6.91
N THR A 133 -1.29 5.47 7.44
CA THR A 133 -0.01 5.39 6.71
C THR A 133 0.56 3.98 6.74
N VAL A 134 0.87 3.44 5.56
CA VAL A 134 1.40 2.10 5.37
C VAL A 134 2.76 2.18 4.70
N TYR A 135 3.71 1.36 5.13
CA TYR A 135 4.99 1.18 4.43
C TYR A 135 5.20 -0.29 4.06
N LEU A 136 5.47 -0.56 2.78
CA LEU A 136 5.84 -1.89 2.31
C LEU A 136 7.35 -2.11 2.43
N ASP A 137 7.73 -3.10 3.23
CA ASP A 137 9.12 -3.43 3.60
C ASP A 137 9.51 -4.87 3.21
N PRO A 138 9.38 -5.26 1.93
CA PRO A 138 9.82 -6.59 1.50
C PRO A 138 11.34 -6.73 1.61
N PRO A 139 11.87 -7.95 1.85
CA PRO A 139 13.31 -8.18 1.81
C PRO A 139 13.92 -7.77 0.47
N GLU A 140 15.04 -7.05 0.51
CA GLU A 140 15.74 -6.52 -0.68
C GLU A 140 16.01 -7.57 -1.77
N PRO A 141 16.51 -8.79 -1.48
CA PRO A 141 16.69 -9.82 -2.50
C PRO A 141 15.39 -10.21 -3.22
N LEU A 142 14.29 -10.29 -2.46
CA LEU A 142 12.97 -10.64 -3.00
C LEU A 142 12.43 -9.49 -3.86
N ARG A 143 12.52 -8.25 -3.38
CA ARG A 143 12.13 -7.05 -4.12
C ARG A 143 12.91 -6.90 -5.42
N HIS A 144 14.22 -7.14 -5.39
CA HIS A 144 15.06 -7.15 -6.59
C HIS A 144 14.60 -8.19 -7.60
N SER A 145 14.27 -9.41 -7.14
CA SER A 145 13.76 -10.47 -8.02
C SER A 145 12.43 -10.07 -8.69
N TRP A 146 11.53 -9.42 -7.95
CA TRP A 146 10.27 -8.91 -8.49
C TRP A 146 10.48 -7.78 -9.50
N LYS A 147 11.41 -6.86 -9.21
CA LYS A 147 11.73 -5.76 -10.14
C LYS A 147 12.33 -6.29 -11.43
N VAL A 148 13.29 -7.22 -11.37
CA VAL A 148 13.88 -7.85 -12.54
C VAL A 148 12.80 -8.53 -13.37
N ARG A 149 11.99 -9.41 -12.76
CA ARG A 149 10.89 -10.08 -13.48
C ARG A 149 9.95 -9.08 -14.15
N ARG A 150 9.42 -8.12 -13.39
CA ARG A 150 8.45 -7.13 -13.89
C ARG A 150 9.02 -6.27 -15.01
N ASP A 151 10.24 -5.75 -14.84
CA ASP A 151 10.81 -4.78 -15.78
C ASP A 151 11.34 -5.49 -17.05
N CYS A 152 11.77 -6.75 -16.96
CA CYS A 152 12.03 -7.58 -18.14
C CYS A 152 10.73 -7.91 -18.89
N ASP A 153 9.74 -8.47 -18.19
CA ASP A 153 8.52 -9.00 -18.82
C ASP A 153 7.62 -7.89 -19.39
N LYS A 154 7.50 -6.75 -18.69
CA LYS A 154 6.53 -5.70 -19.03
C LYS A 154 7.15 -4.48 -19.70
N ARG A 155 8.46 -4.29 -19.61
CA ARG A 155 9.14 -3.07 -20.10
C ARG A 155 10.31 -3.38 -21.04
N GLY A 156 10.62 -4.66 -21.28
CA GLY A 156 11.63 -5.07 -22.26
C GLY A 156 13.08 -4.79 -21.86
N TYR A 157 13.36 -4.52 -20.58
CA TYR A 157 14.74 -4.33 -20.11
C TYR A 157 15.49 -5.65 -19.98
N SER A 158 16.82 -5.61 -20.10
CA SER A 158 17.66 -6.74 -19.75
C SER A 158 17.84 -6.85 -18.22
N PRO A 159 18.05 -8.05 -17.67
CA PRO A 159 18.33 -8.23 -16.23
C PRO A 159 19.53 -7.41 -15.75
N GLU A 160 20.56 -7.24 -16.59
CA GLU A 160 21.77 -6.46 -16.31
C GLU A 160 21.44 -4.97 -16.19
N GLN A 161 20.61 -4.43 -17.09
CA GLN A 161 20.16 -3.04 -17.03
C GLN A 161 19.38 -2.77 -15.73
N VAL A 162 18.48 -3.69 -15.35
CA VAL A 162 17.71 -3.56 -14.11
C VAL A 162 18.61 -3.63 -12.87
N ARG A 163 19.60 -4.53 -12.85
CA ARG A 163 20.57 -4.63 -11.74
C ARG A 163 21.46 -3.40 -11.62
N ALA A 164 21.93 -2.86 -12.74
CA ALA A 164 22.71 -1.62 -12.75
C ALA A 164 21.88 -0.43 -12.25
N GLU A 165 20.60 -0.36 -12.64
CA GLU A 165 19.69 0.68 -12.14
C GLU A 165 19.46 0.54 -10.63
N LEU A 166 19.24 -0.68 -10.12
CA LEU A 166 19.09 -0.95 -8.70
C LEU A 166 20.31 -0.49 -7.91
N ALA A 167 21.52 -0.85 -8.35
CA ALA A 167 22.76 -0.42 -7.71
C ALA A 167 22.91 1.11 -7.68
N ARG A 168 22.55 1.80 -8.78
CA ARG A 168 22.58 3.27 -8.85
C ARG A 168 21.58 3.92 -7.89
N ARG A 169 20.41 3.31 -7.69
CA ARG A 169 19.33 3.83 -6.84
C ARG A 169 19.56 3.59 -5.34
N GLU A 170 20.40 2.61 -4.99
CA GLU A 170 20.55 2.14 -3.61
C GLU A 170 20.93 3.25 -2.60
N PRO A 171 21.90 4.15 -2.86
CA PRO A 171 22.22 5.23 -1.93
C PRO A 171 21.02 6.16 -1.66
N GLU A 172 20.23 6.46 -2.69
CA GLU A 172 19.03 7.30 -2.55
C GLU A 172 17.86 6.57 -1.92
N SER A 173 17.71 5.25 -2.16
CA SER A 173 16.74 4.42 -1.44
C SER A 173 17.03 4.44 0.06
N ALA A 174 18.30 4.31 0.44
CA ALA A 174 18.78 4.43 1.81
C ALA A 174 18.46 5.80 2.44
N ALA A 175 18.67 6.87 1.67
CA ALA A 175 18.58 8.24 2.15
C ALA A 175 17.14 8.79 2.20
N TYR A 176 16.27 8.39 1.26
CA TYR A 176 14.99 9.05 1.03
C TYR A 176 13.77 8.13 1.07
N ILE A 177 13.92 6.85 0.72
CA ILE A 177 12.81 5.90 0.69
C ILE A 177 12.67 5.18 2.03
N ARG A 178 13.68 4.41 2.44
CA ARG A 178 13.66 3.60 3.67
C ARG A 178 13.40 4.40 4.95
N PRO A 179 13.86 5.65 5.12
CA PRO A 179 13.55 6.44 6.31
C PRO A 179 12.06 6.74 6.48
N GLN A 180 11.23 6.64 5.44
CA GLN A 180 9.78 6.82 5.55
C GLN A 180 9.11 5.72 6.39
N ARG A 181 9.72 4.53 6.53
CA ARG A 181 9.20 3.41 7.33
C ARG A 181 8.87 3.82 8.77
N LYS A 182 9.70 4.66 9.38
CA LYS A 182 9.49 5.13 10.77
C LYS A 182 8.26 6.01 10.95
N HIS A 183 7.65 6.45 9.85
CA HIS A 183 6.47 7.31 9.83
C HIS A 183 5.17 6.56 9.52
N ALA A 184 5.24 5.26 9.21
CA ALA A 184 4.06 4.46 8.97
C ALA A 184 3.38 4.01 10.27
N ASP A 185 2.06 3.92 10.26
CA ASP A 185 1.25 3.28 11.29
C ASP A 185 1.31 1.75 11.18
N ILE A 186 1.40 1.27 9.94
CA ILE A 186 1.46 -0.17 9.63
C ILE A 186 2.66 -0.43 8.71
N VAL A 187 3.55 -1.32 9.13
CA VAL A 187 4.63 -1.82 8.25
C VAL A 187 4.25 -3.22 7.79
N VAL A 188 4.18 -3.43 6.48
CA VAL A 188 3.82 -4.72 5.90
C VAL A 188 5.02 -5.33 5.19
N ARG A 189 5.34 -6.57 5.53
CA ARG A 189 6.44 -7.35 4.96
C ARG A 189 5.90 -8.68 4.43
N PHE A 190 6.00 -8.87 3.12
CA PHE A 190 5.76 -10.19 2.50
C PHE A 190 7.10 -10.91 2.33
N ALA A 191 7.26 -12.06 2.96
CA ALA A 191 8.52 -12.79 2.97
C ALA A 191 8.32 -14.31 3.22
N PRO A 192 9.30 -15.15 2.86
CA PRO A 192 9.41 -16.49 3.42
C PRO A 192 9.56 -16.43 4.95
N VAL A 193 9.18 -17.50 5.63
CA VAL A 193 9.34 -17.58 7.09
C VAL A 193 10.83 -17.65 7.43
N ALA A 194 11.30 -16.75 8.30
CA ALA A 194 12.70 -16.68 8.68
C ALA A 194 13.16 -18.01 9.33
N GLY A 195 14.32 -18.52 8.91
CA GLY A 195 14.89 -19.76 9.43
C GLY A 195 14.24 -21.05 8.91
N ARG A 196 13.18 -20.96 8.10
CA ARG A 196 12.54 -22.11 7.45
C ARG A 196 13.03 -22.26 6.01
N LEU A 197 13.47 -23.47 5.66
CA LEU A 197 13.85 -23.81 4.29
C LEU A 197 12.61 -24.32 3.55
N ASP A 198 11.93 -23.39 2.89
CA ASP A 198 10.72 -23.70 2.11
C ASP A 198 11.06 -24.16 0.69
N PRO A 199 10.36 -25.17 0.15
CA PRO A 199 10.47 -25.54 -1.25
C PRO A 199 10.20 -24.35 -2.19
N PRO A 200 10.80 -24.33 -3.40
CA PRO A 200 10.44 -23.36 -4.42
C PRO A 200 8.93 -23.38 -4.71
N GLY A 201 8.31 -22.21 -4.72
CA GLY A 201 6.87 -22.07 -4.98
C GLY A 201 5.98 -22.05 -3.72
N THR A 202 6.54 -22.26 -2.53
CA THR A 202 5.80 -22.00 -1.28
C THR A 202 5.32 -20.55 -1.23
N PRO A 203 4.03 -20.29 -0.96
CA PRO A 203 3.53 -18.92 -0.90
C PRO A 203 4.18 -18.14 0.25
N LEU A 204 4.36 -16.84 0.01
CA LEU A 204 4.94 -15.93 1.00
C LEU A 204 3.98 -15.72 2.16
N SER A 205 4.52 -15.61 3.36
CA SER A 205 3.78 -15.14 4.53
C SER A 205 3.78 -13.61 4.57
N ALA A 206 2.86 -13.03 5.33
CA ALA A 206 2.87 -11.60 5.65
C ALA A 206 3.17 -11.39 7.13
N GLU A 207 3.96 -10.37 7.43
CA GLU A 207 4.14 -9.82 8.76
C GLU A 207 3.67 -8.37 8.73
N LEU A 208 2.76 -8.01 9.62
CA LEU A 208 2.26 -6.64 9.79
C LEU A 208 2.69 -6.17 11.17
N LEU A 209 3.52 -5.13 11.22
CA LEU A 209 3.81 -4.42 12.47
C LEU A 209 2.74 -3.35 12.64
N LEU A 210 1.87 -3.56 13.62
CA LEU A 210 0.77 -2.68 14.00
C LEU A 210 1.27 -1.76 15.11
N ARG A 211 1.54 -0.49 14.79
CA ARG A 211 2.05 0.49 15.76
C ARG A 211 0.89 1.17 16.48
N PRO A 212 1.00 1.49 17.77
CA PRO A 212 -0.07 2.13 18.55
C PRO A 212 -0.23 3.64 18.23
N THR A 213 -0.09 4.02 16.96
CA THR A 213 -0.31 5.38 16.43
C THR A 213 -1.72 5.56 15.88
N ILE A 214 -2.42 4.46 15.59
CA ILE A 214 -3.84 4.41 15.24
C ILE A 214 -4.51 3.23 15.96
N ASP A 215 -5.84 3.24 16.01
CA ASP A 215 -6.63 2.14 16.54
C ASP A 215 -6.58 0.92 15.60
N HIS A 216 -6.25 -0.25 16.17
CA HIS A 216 -6.20 -1.53 15.46
C HIS A 216 -7.41 -2.39 15.78
N PRO A 217 -7.85 -3.28 14.86
CA PRO A 217 -8.92 -4.22 15.16
C PRO A 217 -8.55 -5.14 16.33
N GLU A 218 -9.51 -5.43 17.20
CA GLU A 218 -9.38 -6.46 18.21
C GLU A 218 -9.34 -7.84 17.53
N LEU A 219 -8.16 -8.47 17.54
CA LEU A 219 -7.90 -9.74 16.87
C LEU A 219 -7.89 -10.94 17.82
N ALA A 220 -7.96 -10.75 19.14
CA ALA A 220 -7.88 -11.83 20.13
C ALA A 220 -8.88 -12.96 19.82
N ASP A 221 -10.18 -12.64 19.69
CA ASP A 221 -11.15 -13.68 19.38
C ASP A 221 -11.05 -14.20 17.93
N VAL A 222 -10.44 -13.48 16.97
CA VAL A 222 -10.16 -14.07 15.63
C VAL A 222 -9.16 -15.21 15.75
N LEU A 223 -8.20 -15.08 16.66
CA LEU A 223 -7.16 -16.08 16.92
C LEU A 223 -7.66 -17.26 17.78
N GLU A 224 -8.77 -17.08 18.50
CA GLU A 224 -9.38 -18.10 19.37
C GLU A 224 -10.62 -18.77 18.75
N SER A 225 -11.26 -18.14 17.75
CA SER A 225 -12.52 -18.59 17.17
C SER A 225 -12.32 -19.50 15.94
N GLY A 226 -12.30 -20.81 16.15
CA GLY A 226 -12.48 -21.80 15.09
C GLY A 226 -12.45 -23.25 15.61
N PRO A 227 -13.18 -24.20 15.00
CA PRO A 227 -12.94 -25.61 15.25
C PRO A 227 -11.60 -25.99 14.60
N GLY A 228 -10.54 -26.06 15.40
CA GLY A 228 -9.17 -26.32 14.95
C GLY A 228 -8.18 -25.24 15.42
N ASP A 229 -6.88 -25.53 15.33
CA ASP A 229 -5.79 -24.67 15.76
C ASP A 229 -5.63 -23.45 14.83
N THR A 230 -6.57 -22.48 14.85
CA THR A 230 -6.51 -21.27 14.01
C THR A 230 -5.23 -20.42 14.23
N GLY A 231 -4.50 -20.68 15.32
CA GLY A 231 -3.13 -20.20 15.53
C GLY A 231 -2.12 -20.67 14.46
N THR A 232 -2.47 -21.64 13.61
CA THR A 232 -1.67 -22.05 12.45
C THR A 232 -1.74 -21.07 11.28
N ALA A 233 -2.85 -20.34 11.10
CA ALA A 233 -3.08 -19.44 9.97
C ALA A 233 -2.59 -18.02 10.25
N MET A 234 -2.79 -17.55 11.47
CA MET A 234 -2.38 -16.22 11.89
C MET A 234 -2.06 -16.22 13.38
N HIS A 235 -1.07 -15.44 13.81
CA HIS A 235 -0.80 -15.23 15.22
C HIS A 235 -0.27 -13.82 15.51
N LEU A 236 -0.54 -13.32 16.71
CA LEU A 236 -0.09 -12.02 17.20
C LEU A 236 0.98 -12.19 18.26
N ARG A 237 2.04 -11.38 18.21
CA ARG A 237 3.09 -11.34 19.23
C ARG A 237 3.46 -9.91 19.54
N LEU A 238 3.76 -9.64 20.81
CA LEU A 238 4.40 -8.38 21.19
C LEU A 238 5.85 -8.39 20.68
N HIS A 239 6.24 -7.36 19.95
CA HIS A 239 7.56 -7.20 19.38
C HIS A 239 8.11 -5.80 19.66
N ARG A 240 9.41 -5.60 19.41
CA ARG A 240 10.04 -4.27 19.37
C ARG A 240 10.49 -3.99 17.96
N ASP A 241 9.96 -2.94 17.36
CA ASP A 241 10.34 -2.52 16.02
C ASP A 241 11.82 -2.04 15.97
N THR A 242 12.35 -1.77 14.78
CA THR A 242 13.75 -1.37 14.56
C THR A 242 14.14 -0.07 15.29
N ASP A 243 13.16 0.75 15.68
CA ASP A 243 13.35 1.98 16.47
C ASP A 243 13.19 1.74 17.99
N GLY A 244 13.03 0.48 18.41
CA GLY A 244 12.90 0.05 19.80
C GLY A 244 11.49 0.18 20.39
N ARG A 245 10.52 0.73 19.65
CA ARG A 245 9.15 0.93 20.14
C ARG A 245 8.38 -0.40 20.19
N PRO A 246 7.55 -0.61 21.21
CA PRO A 246 6.67 -1.78 21.26
C PRO A 246 5.64 -1.70 20.13
N VAL A 247 5.43 -2.82 19.47
CA VAL A 247 4.45 -3.00 18.39
C VAL A 247 3.82 -4.37 18.50
N ASP A 248 2.60 -4.50 18.00
CA ASP A 248 1.99 -5.81 17.81
C ASP A 248 2.39 -6.34 16.43
N ALA A 249 3.08 -7.48 16.41
CA ALA A 249 3.49 -8.16 15.19
C ALA A 249 2.47 -9.24 14.84
N LEU A 250 1.66 -8.99 13.82
CA LEU A 250 0.71 -9.94 13.27
C LEU A 250 1.37 -10.73 12.14
N HIS A 251 1.49 -12.04 12.32
CA HIS A 251 2.00 -12.95 11.31
C HIS A 251 0.85 -13.69 10.64
N VAL A 252 0.77 -13.62 9.32
CA VAL A 252 -0.20 -14.35 8.49
C VAL A 252 0.55 -15.36 7.64
N HIS A 253 0.29 -16.63 7.86
CA HIS A 253 1.04 -17.72 7.27
C HIS A 253 0.59 -18.00 5.83
N GLY A 254 1.54 -18.04 4.89
CA GLY A 254 1.25 -18.32 3.48
C GLY A 254 1.10 -19.80 3.13
N TYR A 255 1.44 -20.69 4.06
CA TYR A 255 1.54 -22.13 3.83
C TYR A 255 0.39 -22.95 4.44
N VAL A 256 -0.59 -22.28 5.03
CA VAL A 256 -1.80 -22.94 5.55
C VAL A 256 -2.76 -23.33 4.44
N SER A 257 -3.68 -24.23 4.76
CA SER A 257 -4.70 -24.65 3.81
C SER A 257 -5.66 -23.49 3.46
N PRO A 258 -6.25 -23.49 2.25
CA PRO A 258 -7.26 -22.48 1.89
C PRO A 258 -8.48 -22.47 2.83
N GLU A 259 -8.79 -23.60 3.47
CA GLU A 259 -9.89 -23.70 4.42
C GLU A 259 -9.59 -22.94 5.72
N GLU A 260 -8.39 -23.11 6.28
CA GLU A 260 -7.94 -22.36 7.46
C GLU A 260 -7.90 -20.84 7.17
N SER A 261 -7.33 -20.44 6.02
CA SER A 261 -7.35 -19.05 5.58
C SER A 261 -8.77 -18.49 5.44
N ARG A 262 -9.73 -19.30 4.96
CA ARG A 262 -11.13 -18.86 4.78
C ARG A 262 -11.81 -18.58 6.12
N VAL A 263 -11.52 -19.35 7.17
CA VAL A 263 -12.06 -19.11 8.52
C VAL A 263 -11.59 -17.75 9.04
N VAL A 264 -10.29 -17.47 8.97
CA VAL A 264 -9.72 -16.18 9.42
C VAL A 264 -10.28 -15.01 8.60
N LYS A 265 -10.30 -15.13 7.27
CA LYS A 265 -10.87 -14.08 6.39
C LYS A 265 -12.33 -13.79 6.72
N LYS A 266 -13.14 -14.83 6.96
CA LYS A 266 -14.55 -14.69 7.35
C LYS A 266 -14.70 -13.99 8.70
N ALA A 267 -13.91 -14.38 9.71
CA ALA A 267 -13.96 -13.78 11.04
C ALA A 267 -13.56 -12.30 11.05
N ILE A 268 -12.60 -11.90 10.22
CA ILE A 268 -12.24 -10.48 10.01
C ILE A 268 -13.37 -9.77 9.26
N TRP A 269 -13.93 -10.38 8.21
CA TRP A 269 -15.01 -9.81 7.41
C TRP A 269 -16.29 -9.56 8.21
N GLU A 270 -16.70 -10.47 9.09
CA GLU A 270 -17.90 -10.29 9.93
C GLU A 270 -17.76 -9.09 10.88
N ARG A 271 -16.53 -8.74 11.29
CA ARG A 271 -16.25 -7.52 12.05
C ARG A 271 -16.29 -6.24 11.20
N LEU A 272 -16.11 -6.36 9.88
CA LEU A 272 -16.30 -5.26 8.92
C LEU A 272 -17.79 -5.02 8.65
N GLY A 273 -18.64 -6.04 8.68
CA GLY A 273 -20.06 -5.98 8.31
C GLY A 273 -20.84 -4.80 8.91
N PRO A 274 -20.77 -4.55 10.23
CA PRO A 274 -21.40 -3.38 10.84
C PRO A 274 -20.84 -2.04 10.36
N ARG A 275 -19.59 -2.02 9.89
CA ARG A 275 -18.87 -0.82 9.42
C ARG A 275 -19.08 -0.49 7.94
N ALA A 276 -19.28 -1.55 7.18
CA ALA A 276 -19.40 -1.58 5.73
C ALA A 276 -20.75 -1.12 5.17
N GLY A 277 -21.82 -1.28 5.97
CA GLY A 277 -23.19 -1.27 5.46
C GLY A 277 -23.47 -2.42 4.48
N THR A 278 -24.55 -2.32 3.70
CA THR A 278 -24.97 -3.33 2.71
C THR A 278 -24.15 -3.33 1.41
N ALA A 279 -23.09 -2.51 1.35
CA ALA A 279 -22.47 -2.06 0.09
C ALA A 279 -20.99 -2.45 -0.07
N LEU A 280 -20.45 -3.41 0.70
CA LEU A 280 -19.12 -3.95 0.40
C LEU A 280 -19.19 -5.00 -0.72
N PRO A 281 -18.52 -4.79 -1.88
CA PRO A 281 -18.31 -5.83 -2.87
C PRO A 281 -17.62 -7.08 -2.30
N ALA A 282 -17.81 -8.19 -3.01
CA ALA A 282 -17.40 -9.54 -2.60
C ALA A 282 -15.94 -9.63 -2.10
N PRO A 283 -15.69 -10.33 -0.96
CA PRO A 283 -14.35 -10.58 -0.41
C PRO A 283 -13.37 -11.20 -1.43
N ASP A 284 -13.88 -11.88 -2.45
CA ASP A 284 -13.13 -12.57 -3.51
C ASP A 284 -12.36 -11.60 -4.45
N ALA A 285 -12.56 -10.30 -4.29
CA ALA A 285 -11.76 -9.27 -4.94
C ALA A 285 -10.35 -9.15 -4.33
N LEU A 286 -10.19 -9.55 -3.06
CA LEU A 286 -8.95 -9.44 -2.30
C LEU A 286 -8.00 -10.61 -2.56
N GLY A 287 -6.71 -10.38 -2.33
CA GLY A 287 -5.64 -11.37 -2.49
C GLY A 287 -5.18 -11.61 -3.92
N ARG A 288 -5.74 -10.92 -4.93
CA ARG A 288 -5.38 -11.16 -6.34
C ARG A 288 -4.00 -10.61 -6.69
N ILE A 289 -3.18 -11.44 -7.34
CA ILE A 289 -1.86 -11.10 -7.88
C ILE A 289 -1.90 -11.24 -9.40
N GLY A 290 -1.89 -10.10 -10.11
CA GLY A 290 -2.09 -10.10 -11.56
C GLY A 290 -3.49 -10.58 -11.94
N ASP A 291 -3.57 -11.37 -13.02
CA ASP A 291 -4.85 -11.83 -13.58
C ASP A 291 -5.24 -13.23 -13.08
N THR A 292 -4.28 -14.07 -12.69
CA THR A 292 -4.51 -15.47 -12.35
C THR A 292 -4.01 -15.89 -10.96
N GLY A 293 -3.18 -15.06 -10.30
CA GLY A 293 -2.62 -15.40 -8.99
C GLY A 293 -3.53 -14.99 -7.83
N THR A 294 -3.48 -15.75 -6.74
CA THR A 294 -4.12 -15.41 -5.46
C THR A 294 -3.16 -15.63 -4.30
N SER A 295 -3.30 -14.86 -3.22
CA SER A 295 -2.53 -14.99 -1.99
C SER A 295 -3.41 -14.67 -0.79
N ASP A 296 -3.53 -15.64 0.12
CA ASP A 296 -4.30 -15.46 1.35
C ASP A 296 -3.67 -14.44 2.31
N PRO A 297 -2.34 -14.41 2.52
CA PRO A 297 -1.72 -13.33 3.30
C PRO A 297 -1.94 -11.96 2.70
N LEU A 298 -1.92 -11.81 1.37
CA LEU A 298 -2.30 -10.55 0.72
C LEU A 298 -3.77 -10.20 0.96
N ALA A 299 -4.67 -11.18 0.86
CA ALA A 299 -6.10 -10.96 1.11
C ALA A 299 -6.36 -10.47 2.54
N ILE A 300 -5.74 -11.13 3.53
CA ILE A 300 -5.87 -10.76 4.94
C ILE A 300 -5.26 -9.37 5.20
N THR A 301 -4.08 -9.07 4.64
CA THR A 301 -3.51 -7.71 4.72
C THR A 301 -4.49 -6.67 4.15
N GLN A 302 -5.09 -6.93 2.99
CA GLN A 302 -6.05 -6.00 2.39
C GLN A 302 -7.34 -5.88 3.23
N LEU A 303 -7.81 -6.97 3.83
CA LEU A 303 -8.95 -6.94 4.76
C LEU A 303 -8.68 -6.06 5.97
N LEU A 304 -7.48 -6.12 6.54
CA LEU A 304 -7.11 -5.28 7.67
C LEU A 304 -7.00 -3.81 7.27
N LEU A 305 -6.41 -3.49 6.11
CA LEU A 305 -6.41 -2.11 5.62
C LEU A 305 -7.82 -1.59 5.32
N LEU A 306 -8.69 -2.45 4.80
CA LEU A 306 -10.11 -2.14 4.61
C LEU A 306 -10.80 -1.84 5.94
N TYR A 307 -10.47 -2.58 7.01
CA TYR A 307 -10.94 -2.27 8.37
C TYR A 307 -10.58 -0.85 8.76
N HIS A 308 -9.31 -0.46 8.66
CA HIS A 308 -8.87 0.88 9.06
C HIS A 308 -9.55 1.99 8.25
N LEU A 309 -9.73 1.79 6.95
CA LEU A 309 -10.43 2.74 6.09
C LEU A 309 -11.87 2.95 6.55
N LEU A 310 -12.62 1.86 6.73
CA LEU A 310 -14.02 1.92 7.15
C LEU A 310 -14.17 2.46 8.58
N ASP A 311 -13.26 2.11 9.48
CA ASP A 311 -13.26 2.62 10.85
C ASP A 311 -12.96 4.12 10.90
N ALA A 312 -11.97 4.59 10.14
CA ALA A 312 -11.68 6.02 10.01
C ALA A 312 -12.87 6.79 9.43
N ASP A 313 -13.56 6.23 8.43
CA ASP A 313 -14.78 6.83 7.89
C ASP A 313 -15.87 6.88 8.97
N GLN A 314 -16.14 5.79 9.69
CA GLN A 314 -17.11 5.82 10.78
C GLN A 314 -16.77 6.84 11.88
N ARG A 315 -15.50 6.97 12.27
CA ARG A 315 -15.08 7.98 13.25
C ARG A 315 -15.26 9.41 12.74
N GLN A 316 -15.10 9.65 11.45
CA GLN A 316 -15.44 10.95 10.83
C GLN A 316 -16.96 11.18 10.71
N ALA A 317 -17.78 10.15 10.90
CA ALA A 317 -19.25 10.23 10.89
C ALA A 317 -19.86 10.67 12.21
N ALA A 318 -19.21 10.30 13.31
CA ALA A 318 -19.66 10.49 14.68
C ALA A 318 -19.34 11.90 15.18
#